data_AF-A0A971MTR1-F1
#
_entry.id   AF-A0A971MTR1-F1
#
_cell.length_a   1.000
_cell.length_b   1.000
_cell.length_c   1.000
_cell.angle_alpha   90.00
_cell.angle_beta   90.00
_cell.angle_gamma   90.00
#
_symmetry.space_group_name_H-M   'P 1'
#
loop_
_entity.id
_entity.type
_entity.pdbx_description
1 polymer ?
#
loop_
_entity_poly.entity_id
_entity_poly.type
_entity_poly.pdbx_seq_one_letter_code
_entity_poly.pdbx_strand_id
1 'polypeptide(L)' 'MVHNRKIQKLKKKIAVSRRKLQELWDAKGHTDTAVLEASIELDRLINLYQKQEKVCSGI' A
#
# COMPACT_ATOMS: atom_id res chain seq x y z
N MET A 1 -6.51 14.87 17.49
CA MET A 1 -7.00 14.12 16.31
C MET A 1 -5.95 14.08 15.17
N VAL A 2 -4.69 13.69 15.44
CA VAL A 2 -3.59 13.76 14.45
C VAL A 2 -3.31 12.39 13.79
N HIS A 3 -3.69 11.29 14.44
CA HIS A 3 -3.46 9.92 13.98
C HIS A 3 -4.28 9.53 12.75
N ASN A 4 -5.51 10.03 12.62
CA ASN A 4 -6.38 9.77 11.47
C ASN A 4 -5.78 10.30 10.14
N ARG A 5 -5.06 11.44 10.17
CA ARG A 5 -4.44 12.01 8.95
C ARG A 5 -3.33 11.13 8.38
N LYS A 6 -2.55 10.45 9.23
CA LYS A 6 -1.47 9.55 8.79
C LYS A 6 -2.06 8.27 8.16
N ILE A 7 -3.05 7.67 8.82
CA ILE A 7 -3.83 6.53 8.34
C ILE A 7 -4.49 6.85 6.98
N GLN A 8 -5.11 8.03 6.84
CA GLN A 8 -5.73 8.44 5.58
C GLN A 8 -4.72 8.69 4.46
N LYS A 9 -3.55 9.28 4.77
CA LYS A 9 -2.47 9.42 3.78
C LYS A 9 -1.95 8.07 3.32
N LEU A 10 -1.79 7.11 4.25
CA LEU A 10 -1.40 5.74 3.93
C LEU A 10 -2.45 5.04 3.05
N LYS A 11 -3.74 5.14 3.39
CA LYS A 11 -4.84 4.62 2.54
C LYS A 11 -4.82 5.19 1.13
N LYS A 12 -4.61 6.52 0.98
CA LYS A 12 -4.49 7.14 -0.34
C LYS A 12 -3.29 6.61 -1.12
N LYS A 13 -2.13 6.45 -0.47
CA LYS A 13 -0.94 5.86 -1.09
C LYS A 13 -1.18 4.42 -1.53
N ILE A 14 -1.79 3.60 -0.68
CA ILE A 14 -2.17 2.21 -1.00
C ILE A 14 -3.10 2.17 -2.20
N ALA A 15 -4.11 3.04 -2.26
CA ALA A 15 -5.04 3.10 -3.40
C ALA A 15 -4.33 3.48 -4.71
N VAL A 16 -3.41 4.45 -4.67
CA VAL A 16 -2.62 4.86 -5.84
C VAL A 16 -1.66 3.76 -6.27
N SER A 17 -0.90 3.16 -5.35
CA SER A 17 0.01 2.05 -5.67
C SER A 17 -0.73 0.83 -6.20
N ARG A 18 -1.92 0.52 -5.66
CA ARG A 18 -2.79 -0.56 -6.17
C ARG A 18 -3.29 -0.27 -7.58
N ARG A 19 -3.68 0.97 -7.87
CA ARG A 19 -4.10 1.38 -9.22
C ARG A 19 -2.94 1.25 -10.22
N LYS A 20 -1.75 1.73 -9.87
CA LYS A 20 -0.54 1.58 -10.71
C LYS A 20 -0.18 0.12 -10.96
N LEU A 21 -0.28 -0.72 -9.93
CA LEU A 21 -0.04 -2.15 -10.07
C LEU A 21 -1.05 -2.79 -11.02
N GLN A 22 -2.33 -2.40 -10.93
CA GLN A 22 -3.36 -2.88 -11.82
C GLN A 22 -3.14 -2.42 -13.27
N GLU A 23 -2.72 -1.16 -13.48
CA GLU A 23 -2.36 -0.64 -14.80
C GLU A 23 -1.14 -1.37 -15.39
N LEU A 24 -0.11 -1.63 -14.57
CA LEU A 24 1.07 -2.40 -14.99
C LEU A 24 0.70 -3.86 -15.29
N TRP A 25 -0.19 -4.44 -14.49
CA TRP A 25 -0.68 -5.81 -14.69
C TRP A 25 -1.46 -5.93 -16.00
N ASP A 26 -2.32 -4.97 -16.30
CA ASP A 26 -3.10 -4.91 -17.54
C ASP A 26 -2.19 -4.69 -18.75
N ALA A 27 -1.20 -3.80 -18.64
CA ALA A 27 -0.31 -3.45 -19.75
C ALA A 27 0.79 -4.47 -20.03
N LYS A 28 1.33 -5.14 -19.00
CA LYS A 28 2.55 -5.98 -19.12
C LYS A 28 2.39 -7.42 -18.65
N GLY A 29 1.28 -7.74 -17.97
CA GLY A 29 1.07 -9.05 -17.38
C GLY A 29 1.86 -9.27 -16.08
N HIS A 30 1.56 -10.40 -15.43
CA HIS A 30 2.07 -10.81 -14.12
C HIS A 30 3.60 -10.86 -14.01
N THR A 31 4.30 -11.20 -15.10
CA THR A 31 5.71 -11.63 -15.06
C THR A 31 6.70 -10.47 -15.14
N ASP A 32 6.22 -9.23 -15.32
CA ASP A 32 7.11 -8.08 -15.44
C ASP A 32 7.66 -7.69 -14.06
N THR A 33 8.97 -7.49 -13.99
CA THR A 33 9.66 -7.11 -12.75
C THR A 33 9.07 -5.83 -12.15
N ALA A 34 8.52 -4.93 -12.97
CA ALA A 34 7.85 -3.72 -12.48
C ALA A 34 6.58 -4.02 -11.67
N VAL A 35 5.85 -5.10 -11.99
CA VAL A 35 4.67 -5.55 -11.25
C VAL A 35 5.08 -6.13 -9.90
N LEU A 36 6.19 -6.89 -9.86
CA LEU A 36 6.77 -7.41 -8.63
C LEU A 36 7.28 -6.29 -7.72
N GLU A 37 8.01 -5.32 -8.25
CA GLU A 37 8.48 -4.15 -7.51
C GLU A 37 7.31 -3.32 -6.95
N ALA A 38 6.28 -3.07 -7.77
CA ALA A 38 5.06 -2.40 -7.33
C ALA A 38 4.32 -3.17 -6.22
N SER A 39 4.34 -4.51 -6.28
CA SER A 39 3.72 -5.38 -5.26
C SER A 39 4.46 -5.29 -3.94
N ILE A 40 5.80 -5.29 -3.96
CA ILE A 40 6.65 -5.15 -2.77
C ILE A 40 6.46 -3.77 -2.12
N GLU A 41 6.35 -2.71 -2.92
CA GLU A 41 6.08 -1.37 -2.40
C GLU A 41 4.70 -1.28 -1.74
N LEU A 42 3.68 -1.88 -2.37
CA LEU A 42 2.33 -1.93 -1.82
C LEU A 42 2.30 -2.71 -0.50
N ASP A 43 2.97 -3.85 -0.42
CA ASP A 43 3.06 -4.67 0.79
C ASP A 43 3.72 -3.92 1.95
N ARG A 44 4.82 -3.20 1.70
CA ARG A 44 5.45 -2.34 2.71
C ARG A 44 4.50 -1.27 3.25
N LEU A 45 3.71 -0.64 2.38
CA LEU A 45 2.72 0.37 2.78
C LEU A 45 1.61 -0.23 3.64
N ILE A 46 1.13 -1.44 3.30
CA ILE A 46 0.13 -2.17 4.09
C ILE A 46 0.69 -2.59 5.44
N ASN A 47 1.92 -3.11 5.49
CA ASN A 47 2.57 -3.48 6.75
C ASN A 47 2.78 -2.27 7.67
N LEU A 48 3.13 -1.11 7.11
CA LEU A 48 3.20 0.15 7.87
C LEU A 48 1.81 0.57 8.40
N TYR A 49 0.77 0.42 7.59
CA TYR A 49 -0.61 0.69 8.00
C TYR A 49 -1.04 -0.24 9.14
N GLN A 50 -0.85 -1.55 8.99
CA GLN A 50 -1.18 -2.54 10.03
C GLN A 50 -0.36 -2.35 11.30
N LYS A 51 0.93 -1.98 11.21
CA LYS A 51 1.73 -1.63 12.39
C LYS A 51 1.17 -0.41 13.11
N GLN A 52 0.76 0.62 12.37
CA GLN A 52 0.15 1.82 12.97
C GLN A 52 -1.23 1.52 13.58
N GLU A 53 -2.02 0.61 13.00
CA GLU A 53 -3.28 0.14 13.59
C GLU A 53 -3.06 -0.72 14.84
N LYS A 54 -2.14 -1.70 14.80
CA LYS A 54 -1.82 -2.55 15.96
C LYS A 54 -1.27 -1.76 17.14
N VAL A 55 -0.42 -0.77 16.89
CA VAL A 55 0.10 0.11 17.95
C VAL A 55 -1.02 0.90 18.63
N CYS A 56 -2.14 1.17 17.95
CA CYS A 56 -3.31 1.83 18.57
C CYS A 56 -4.29 0.86 19.25
N SER A 57 -4.18 -0.46 19.04
CA SER A 57 -5.10 -1.46 19.61
C SER A 57 -4.53 -2.20 20.84
N GLY A 58 -3.33 -1.84 21.30
CA GLY A 58 -2.77 -2.34 22.55
C GLY A 58 -3.18 -1.47 23.73
N ILE A 59 -4.38 -1.74 24.27
CA ILE A 59 -4.77 -1.45 25.67
C ILE A 59 -4.84 -2.80 26.38
#